data_AF-A0A947WI59-F1
#
_entry.id   AF-A0A947WI59-F1
#
_cell.length_a   1.000
_cell.length_b   1.000
_cell.length_c   1.000
_cell.angle_alpha   90.00
_cell.angle_beta   90.00
_cell.angle_gamma   90.00
#
_symmetry.space_group_name_H-M   'P 1'
#
loop_
_entity.id
_entity.type
_entity.pdbx_description
1 polymer ?
#
loop_
_entity_poly.entity_id
_entity_poly.type
_entity_poly.pdbx_seq_one_letter_code
_entity_poly.pdbx_strand_id
1 'polypeptide(L)'
;MKILIFTEGTIIIHQSALGCDREDVDKQVKNEDPSVHDFKNYIPVNNAPDKIKAWHDQGVQIIYLTSRKKQNEVRQIENVLKKHGFPSGKLLKREGKEKYKDVAEKIMPDIIIEDDCESIGGINEVTFTHISPKKRVKIKSIPIQEFDGIDHLPNSISKLKQYSTTG
;
A
#
# COMPACT_ATOMS: atom_id res chain seq x y z
N MET A 1 -11.79 5.80 -12.64
CA MET A 1 -11.75 5.34 -11.25
C MET A 1 -10.31 5.36 -10.78
N LYS A 2 -10.04 5.77 -9.54
CA LYS A 2 -8.72 5.85 -8.92
C LYS A 2 -8.63 4.91 -7.73
N ILE A 3 -7.57 4.11 -7.67
CA ILE A 3 -7.21 3.36 -6.47
C ILE A 3 -5.90 3.93 -5.95
N LEU A 4 -5.90 4.31 -4.67
CA LEU A 4 -4.72 4.68 -3.92
C LEU A 4 -4.22 3.45 -3.16
N ILE A 5 -2.99 3.03 -3.39
CA ILE A 5 -2.40 1.82 -2.82
C ILE A 5 -1.14 2.21 -2.05
N PHE A 6 -1.08 1.88 -0.77
CA PHE A 6 0.15 2.01 0.02
C PHE A 6 1.20 1.00 -0.43
N THR A 7 2.47 1.38 -0.43
CA THR A 7 3.54 0.52 -0.96
C THR A 7 4.10 -0.44 0.07
N GLU A 8 4.89 0.07 1.01
CA GLU A 8 5.60 -0.75 2.00
C GLU A 8 4.61 -1.33 3.00
N GLY A 9 4.77 -2.60 3.38
CA GLY A 9 3.87 -3.29 4.31
C GLY A 9 2.57 -3.81 3.67
N THR A 10 2.17 -3.24 2.52
CA THR A 10 0.97 -3.64 1.78
C THR A 10 1.27 -4.46 0.51
N ILE A 11 2.12 -3.97 -0.40
CA ILE A 11 2.36 -4.62 -1.72
C ILE A 11 3.82 -4.91 -2.00
N ILE A 12 4.73 -4.28 -1.25
CA ILE A 12 6.16 -4.58 -1.25
C ILE A 12 6.68 -4.66 0.19
N ILE A 13 7.71 -5.46 0.40
CA ILE A 13 8.30 -5.72 1.72
C ILE A 13 9.81 -5.95 1.61
N HIS A 14 10.53 -5.84 2.73
CA HIS A 14 11.97 -6.09 2.77
C HIS A 14 12.31 -7.54 2.43
N GLN A 15 13.51 -7.74 1.86
CA GLN A 15 13.92 -9.02 1.29
C GLN A 15 13.92 -10.17 2.31
N SER A 16 14.28 -9.91 3.58
CA SER A 16 14.32 -10.94 4.64
C SER A 16 12.93 -11.47 5.03
N ALA A 17 11.84 -10.81 4.62
CA ALA A 17 10.49 -11.30 4.84
C ALA A 17 10.11 -12.49 3.94
N LEU A 18 10.92 -12.77 2.90
CA LEU A 18 10.62 -13.84 1.95
C LEU A 18 10.56 -15.21 2.64
N GLY A 19 9.39 -15.84 2.59
CA GLY A 19 9.17 -17.17 3.18
C GLY A 19 8.98 -17.16 4.70
N CYS A 20 8.93 -15.99 5.32
CA CYS A 20 8.58 -15.85 6.73
C CYS A 20 7.06 -15.76 6.91
N ASP A 21 6.58 -16.18 8.06
CA ASP A 21 5.23 -15.85 8.50
C ASP A 21 5.16 -14.41 9.03
N ARG A 22 3.94 -13.96 9.29
CA ARG A 22 3.66 -12.60 9.74
C ARG A 22 4.34 -12.25 11.07
N GLU A 23 4.36 -13.18 12.02
CA GLU A 23 4.93 -12.92 13.35
C GLU A 23 6.44 -12.71 13.26
N ASP A 24 7.12 -13.46 12.40
CA ASP A 24 8.54 -13.31 12.16
C ASP A 24 8.87 -12.02 11.41
N VAL A 25 8.04 -11.63 10.44
CA VAL A 25 8.18 -10.34 9.75
C VAL A 25 8.02 -9.17 10.72
N ASP A 26 7.04 -9.21 11.61
CA ASP A 26 6.85 -8.19 12.65
C ASP A 26 8.07 -8.10 13.58
N LYS A 27 8.65 -9.24 14.00
CA LYS A 27 9.90 -9.25 14.77
C LYS A 27 11.06 -8.62 14.00
N GLN A 28 11.19 -8.91 12.69
CA GLN A 28 12.24 -8.33 11.85
C GLN A 28 12.13 -6.80 11.77
N VAL A 29 10.90 -6.27 11.64
CA VAL A 29 10.66 -4.82 11.63
C VAL A 29 11.00 -4.20 12.99
N LYS A 30 10.53 -4.80 14.09
CA LYS A 30 10.80 -4.32 15.46
C LYS A 30 12.28 -4.35 15.83
N ASN A 31 13.01 -5.33 15.33
CA ASN A 31 14.45 -5.48 15.58
C ASN A 31 15.32 -4.72 14.56
N GLU A 32 14.71 -3.97 13.64
CA GLU A 32 15.42 -3.24 12.58
C GLU A 32 16.37 -4.14 11.76
N ASP A 33 15.87 -5.30 11.30
CA ASP A 33 16.63 -6.18 10.40
C ASP A 33 17.25 -5.35 9.26
N PRO A 34 18.53 -5.56 8.89
CA PRO A 34 19.22 -4.70 7.92
C PRO A 34 18.47 -4.50 6.60
N SER A 35 17.70 -5.50 6.16
CA SER A 35 16.93 -5.41 4.92
C SER A 35 15.73 -4.45 5.00
N VAL A 36 15.22 -4.12 6.20
CA VAL A 36 14.15 -3.15 6.46
C VAL A 36 14.53 -1.74 5.99
N HIS A 37 15.83 -1.45 5.89
CA HIS A 37 16.33 -0.17 5.36
C HIS A 37 16.92 -0.29 3.95
N ASP A 38 16.90 -1.47 3.35
CA ASP A 38 17.41 -1.74 2.01
C ASP A 38 16.32 -1.63 0.93
N PHE A 39 15.70 -0.45 0.82
CA PHE A 39 14.53 -0.20 -0.03
C PHE A 39 14.72 -0.58 -1.51
N LYS A 40 15.96 -0.57 -2.03
CA LYS A 40 16.25 -0.96 -3.43
C LYS A 40 16.07 -2.47 -3.69
N ASN A 41 16.10 -3.28 -2.65
CA ASN A 41 16.00 -4.73 -2.70
C ASN A 41 14.68 -5.23 -2.11
N TYR A 42 13.70 -4.35 -1.92
CA TYR A 42 12.36 -4.76 -1.58
C TYR A 42 11.78 -5.65 -2.67
N ILE A 43 10.92 -6.56 -2.25
CA ILE A 43 10.27 -7.56 -3.10
C ILE A 43 8.75 -7.39 -3.03
N PRO A 44 8.01 -7.84 -4.06
CA PRO A 44 6.55 -7.89 -3.99
C PRO A 44 6.08 -8.80 -2.85
N VAL A 45 5.00 -8.39 -2.20
CA VAL A 45 4.25 -9.30 -1.32
C VAL A 45 3.38 -10.17 -2.21
N ASN A 46 3.65 -11.48 -2.21
CA ASN A 46 2.92 -12.48 -3.00
C ASN A 46 2.74 -12.05 -4.47
N ASN A 47 1.55 -12.20 -5.04
CA ASN A 47 1.26 -11.85 -6.43
C ASN A 47 0.66 -10.44 -6.63
N ALA A 48 1.05 -9.49 -5.78
CA ALA A 48 0.60 -8.11 -5.87
C ALA A 48 0.76 -7.45 -7.27
N PRO A 49 1.86 -7.67 -8.03
CA PRO A 49 2.01 -7.06 -9.36
C PRO A 49 0.89 -7.46 -10.32
N ASP A 50 0.58 -8.76 -10.42
CA ASP A 50 -0.48 -9.27 -11.29
C ASP A 50 -1.86 -8.82 -10.82
N LYS A 51 -2.08 -8.76 -9.49
CA LYS A 51 -3.35 -8.28 -8.92
C LYS A 51 -3.64 -6.85 -9.36
N ILE A 52 -2.66 -5.96 -9.21
CA ILE A 52 -2.81 -4.55 -9.57
C ILE A 52 -2.88 -4.39 -11.08
N LYS A 53 -2.13 -5.21 -11.83
CA LYS A 53 -2.23 -5.27 -13.29
C LYS A 53 -3.65 -5.62 -13.75
N ALA A 54 -4.31 -6.59 -13.12
CA ALA A 54 -5.68 -6.94 -13.44
C ALA A 54 -6.65 -5.75 -13.29
N TRP A 55 -6.49 -4.91 -12.26
CA TRP A 55 -7.29 -3.69 -12.11
C TRP A 55 -6.90 -2.62 -13.13
N HIS A 56 -5.61 -2.41 -13.35
CA HIS A 56 -5.10 -1.46 -14.34
C HIS A 56 -5.65 -1.75 -15.74
N ASP A 57 -5.64 -3.03 -16.16
CA ASP A 57 -6.11 -3.47 -17.48
C ASP A 57 -7.63 -3.30 -17.66
N GLN A 58 -8.38 -3.07 -16.57
CA GLN A 58 -9.80 -2.67 -16.57
C GLN A 58 -9.99 -1.15 -16.63
N GLY A 59 -8.94 -0.37 -16.91
CA GLY A 59 -9.00 1.09 -17.02
C GLY A 59 -8.97 1.84 -15.69
N VAL A 60 -8.51 1.18 -14.61
CA VAL A 60 -8.35 1.82 -13.31
C VAL A 60 -7.06 2.63 -13.27
N GLN A 61 -7.14 3.87 -12.82
CA GLN A 61 -5.96 4.68 -12.55
C GLN A 61 -5.32 4.24 -11.23
N ILE A 62 -4.11 3.68 -11.32
CA ILE A 62 -3.32 3.25 -10.16
C ILE A 62 -2.48 4.42 -9.64
N ILE A 63 -2.59 4.68 -8.34
CA ILE A 63 -1.80 5.68 -7.62
C ILE A 63 -1.14 4.96 -6.45
N TYR A 64 0.18 5.01 -6.39
CA TYR A 64 0.96 4.46 -5.30
C TYR A 64 1.27 5.55 -4.27
N LEU A 65 1.32 5.19 -2.99
CA LEU A 65 1.71 6.10 -1.92
C LEU A 65 2.78 5.44 -1.05
N THR A 66 3.97 6.03 -1.06
CA THR A 66 5.09 5.56 -0.24
C THR A 66 5.18 6.30 1.07
N SER A 67 5.64 5.56 2.08
CA SER A 67 6.02 6.10 3.37
C SER A 67 7.33 6.91 3.35
N ARG A 68 8.15 6.73 2.30
CA ARG A 68 9.45 7.38 2.14
C ARG A 68 9.31 8.85 1.78
N LYS A 69 10.21 9.68 2.31
CA LYS A 69 10.23 11.13 2.09
C LYS A 69 11.47 11.61 1.32
N LYS A 70 12.61 10.95 1.52
CA LYS A 70 13.87 11.33 0.87
C LYS A 70 13.81 10.95 -0.61
N GLN A 71 14.35 11.82 -1.47
CA GLN A 71 14.23 11.64 -2.92
C GLN A 71 14.94 10.36 -3.41
N ASN A 72 16.06 9.98 -2.80
CA ASN A 72 16.76 8.74 -3.13
C ASN A 72 15.94 7.50 -2.77
N GLU A 73 15.35 7.46 -1.57
CA GLU A 73 14.48 6.36 -1.11
C GLU A 73 13.25 6.23 -2.00
N VAL A 74 12.60 7.34 -2.35
CA VAL A 74 11.43 7.33 -3.26
C VAL A 74 11.79 6.78 -4.64
N ARG A 75 12.95 7.15 -5.18
CA ARG A 75 13.44 6.59 -6.46
C ARG A 75 13.75 5.09 -6.35
N GLN A 76 14.22 4.61 -5.20
CA GLN A 76 14.43 3.18 -4.98
C GLN A 76 13.10 2.43 -5.03
N ILE A 77 12.06 2.94 -4.36
CA ILE A 77 10.71 2.36 -4.41
C ILE A 77 10.16 2.36 -5.84
N GLU A 78 10.29 3.47 -6.56
CA GLU A 78 9.87 3.55 -7.97
C GLU A 78 10.57 2.51 -8.85
N ASN A 79 11.88 2.33 -8.64
CA ASN A 79 12.66 1.30 -9.35
C ASN A 79 12.23 -0.12 -8.97
N VAL A 80 11.89 -0.39 -7.71
CA VAL A 80 11.35 -1.68 -7.26
C VAL A 80 10.02 -1.97 -7.96
N LEU A 81 9.09 -1.02 -7.96
CA LEU A 81 7.80 -1.19 -8.64
C LEU A 81 8.01 -1.52 -10.13
N LYS A 82 8.89 -0.78 -10.81
CA LYS A 82 9.21 -1.03 -12.21
C LYS A 82 9.90 -2.38 -12.44
N LYS A 83 10.90 -2.71 -11.62
CA LYS A 83 11.68 -3.96 -11.71
C LYS A 83 10.79 -5.19 -11.58
N HIS A 84 9.77 -5.11 -10.72
CA HIS A 84 8.87 -6.23 -10.44
C HIS A 84 7.58 -6.20 -11.26
N GLY A 85 7.50 -5.39 -12.32
CA GLY A 85 6.40 -5.45 -13.27
C GLY A 85 5.07 -4.88 -12.78
N PHE A 86 5.09 -4.05 -11.73
CA PHE A 86 3.89 -3.30 -11.35
C PHE A 86 3.44 -2.41 -12.51
N PRO A 87 2.13 -2.28 -12.75
CA PRO A 87 1.62 -1.44 -13.83
C PRO A 87 2.00 0.03 -13.62
N SER A 88 2.03 0.79 -14.71
CA SER A 88 2.32 2.23 -14.66
C SER A 88 1.32 2.94 -13.75
N GLY A 89 1.83 3.75 -12.82
CA GLY A 89 1.06 4.55 -11.89
C GLY A 89 1.89 5.68 -11.31
N LYS A 90 1.23 6.69 -10.75
CA LYS A 90 1.93 7.79 -10.10
C LYS A 90 2.35 7.38 -8.69
N LEU A 91 3.65 7.40 -8.39
CA LEU A 91 4.14 7.27 -7.02
C LEU A 91 4.11 8.64 -6.32
N LEU A 92 3.34 8.71 -5.24
CA LEU A 92 3.20 9.89 -4.39
C LEU A 92 3.95 9.70 -3.08
N LYS A 93 4.34 10.83 -2.48
CA LYS A 93 4.90 10.92 -1.14
C LYS A 93 4.27 12.12 -0.43
N ARG A 94 4.39 12.15 0.90
CA ARG A 94 4.05 13.34 1.69
C ARG A 94 5.12 14.42 1.50
N GLU A 95 4.72 15.66 1.30
CA GLU A 95 5.62 16.81 1.22
C GLU A 95 5.50 17.74 2.44
N GLY A 96 6.64 18.31 2.85
CA GLY A 96 6.69 19.24 4.00
C GLY A 96 6.04 18.66 5.25
N LYS A 97 4.94 19.29 5.69
CA LYS A 97 4.15 18.92 6.88
C LYS A 97 2.90 18.09 6.54
N GLU A 98 2.70 17.70 5.28
CA GLU A 98 1.57 16.84 4.90
C GLU A 98 1.59 15.53 5.70
N LYS A 99 0.40 15.12 6.14
CA LYS A 99 0.08 13.79 6.63
C LYS A 99 -0.48 12.96 5.47
N TYR A 100 -0.59 11.63 5.65
CA TYR A 100 -1.12 10.77 4.58
C TYR A 100 -2.57 11.13 4.24
N LYS A 101 -3.35 11.52 5.25
CA LYS A 101 -4.72 12.01 5.06
C LYS A 101 -4.77 13.18 4.08
N ASP A 102 -3.79 14.08 4.09
CA ASP A 102 -3.80 15.29 3.27
C ASP A 102 -3.56 14.91 1.79
N VAL A 103 -2.65 13.95 1.56
CA VAL A 103 -2.43 13.36 0.23
C VAL A 103 -3.68 12.63 -0.26
N ALA A 104 -4.26 11.74 0.56
CA ALA A 104 -5.46 10.99 0.20
C ALA A 104 -6.65 11.93 -0.09
N GLU A 105 -6.82 12.98 0.71
CA GLU A 105 -7.87 13.98 0.55
C GLU A 105 -7.68 14.89 -0.67
N LYS A 106 -6.43 15.15 -1.07
CA LYS A 106 -6.10 15.90 -2.30
C LYS A 106 -6.36 15.05 -3.54
N ILE A 107 -6.06 13.76 -3.46
CA ILE A 107 -6.26 12.82 -4.56
C ILE A 107 -7.72 12.42 -4.72
N MET A 108 -8.49 12.32 -3.63
CA MET A 108 -9.87 11.81 -3.61
C MET A 108 -9.99 10.49 -4.41
N PRO A 109 -9.36 9.40 -3.96
CA PRO A 109 -9.49 8.11 -4.62
C PRO A 109 -10.89 7.54 -4.45
N ASP A 110 -11.30 6.62 -5.33
CA ASP A 110 -12.54 5.86 -5.16
C ASP A 110 -12.34 4.73 -4.13
N ILE A 111 -11.13 4.15 -4.11
CA ILE A 111 -10.72 3.11 -3.16
C ILE A 111 -9.33 3.47 -2.59
N ILE A 112 -9.17 3.31 -1.28
CA ILE A 112 -7.87 3.27 -0.60
C ILE A 112 -7.60 1.83 -0.13
N ILE A 113 -6.41 1.32 -0.46
CA ILE A 113 -5.90 0.03 0.00
C ILE A 113 -4.63 0.34 0.81
N GLU A 114 -4.68 0.04 2.09
CA GLU A 114 -3.59 0.26 3.04
C GLU A 114 -3.54 -0.89 4.03
N ASP A 115 -2.37 -1.15 4.59
CA ASP A 115 -2.25 -2.07 5.69
C ASP A 115 -2.91 -1.51 6.95
N ASP A 116 -3.28 -2.39 7.87
CA ASP A 116 -3.91 -2.04 9.14
C ASP A 116 -2.94 -1.40 10.15
N CYS A 117 -1.64 -1.35 9.83
CA CYS A 117 -0.59 -0.71 10.62
C CYS A 117 -0.49 -1.30 12.06
N GLU A 118 -0.84 -2.58 12.26
CA GLU A 118 -0.86 -3.20 13.60
C GLU A 118 0.48 -3.08 14.35
N SER A 119 1.61 -3.15 13.65
CA SER A 119 2.95 -3.04 14.24
C SER A 119 3.26 -1.67 14.87
N ILE A 120 2.56 -0.60 14.46
CA ILE A 120 2.86 0.79 14.84
C ILE A 120 1.71 1.55 15.54
N GLY A 121 0.55 0.92 15.75
CA GLY A 121 -0.59 1.55 16.43
C GLY A 121 -1.96 1.24 15.85
N GLY A 122 -2.03 0.41 14.81
CA GLY A 122 -3.25 -0.13 14.23
C GLY A 122 -4.14 0.95 13.60
N ILE A 123 -5.45 0.82 13.84
CA ILE A 123 -6.50 1.71 13.34
C ILE A 123 -6.24 3.22 13.59
N ASN A 124 -5.46 3.55 14.62
CA ASN A 124 -5.09 4.93 14.94
C ASN A 124 -4.03 5.50 14.00
N GLU A 125 -3.30 4.67 13.26
CA GLU A 125 -2.27 5.06 12.30
C GLU A 125 -2.75 4.96 10.84
N VAL A 126 -3.80 4.16 10.59
CA VAL A 126 -4.45 3.99 9.28
C VAL A 126 -4.94 5.33 8.72
N THR A 127 -4.57 5.65 7.48
CA THR A 127 -4.84 6.94 6.84
C THR A 127 -6.32 7.26 6.77
N PHE A 128 -7.14 6.27 6.42
CA PHE A 128 -8.57 6.42 6.23
C PHE A 128 -9.30 6.97 7.47
N THR A 129 -8.86 6.61 8.68
CA THR A 129 -9.51 7.04 9.93
C THR A 129 -9.34 8.53 10.20
N HIS A 130 -8.31 9.13 9.60
CA HIS A 130 -7.98 10.55 9.71
C HIS A 130 -8.55 11.41 8.58
N ILE A 131 -9.08 10.80 7.51
CA ILE A 131 -9.77 11.52 6.43
C ILE A 131 -11.04 12.17 6.98
N SER A 132 -11.29 13.43 6.64
CA SER A 132 -12.47 14.17 7.08
C SER A 132 -13.78 13.41 6.77
N PRO A 133 -14.77 13.40 7.70
CA PRO A 133 -15.99 12.62 7.53
C PRO A 133 -16.72 12.87 6.20
N LYS A 134 -16.77 14.12 5.74
CA LYS A 134 -17.42 14.52 4.48
C LYS A 134 -16.77 13.91 3.23
N LYS A 135 -15.46 13.67 3.27
CA LYS A 135 -14.72 13.03 2.16
C LYS A 135 -14.74 11.51 2.29
N ARG A 136 -14.63 11.00 3.53
CA ARG A 136 -14.61 9.57 3.85
C ARG A 136 -15.81 8.82 3.28
N VAL A 137 -17.01 9.39 3.34
CA VAL A 137 -18.23 8.78 2.76
C VAL A 137 -18.16 8.55 1.24
N LYS A 138 -17.20 9.16 0.54
CA LYS A 138 -16.98 9.02 -0.90
C LYS A 138 -15.84 8.07 -1.25
N ILE A 139 -15.12 7.58 -0.25
CA ILE A 139 -13.92 6.76 -0.40
C ILE A 139 -14.22 5.41 0.23
N LYS A 140 -14.05 4.34 -0.53
CA LYS A 140 -14.09 2.99 0.04
C LYS A 140 -12.71 2.66 0.63
N SER A 141 -12.67 2.24 1.89
CA SER A 141 -11.45 1.68 2.49
C SER A 141 -11.47 0.16 2.39
N ILE A 142 -10.33 -0.41 2.04
CA ILE A 142 -10.06 -1.84 2.10
C ILE A 142 -8.78 -2.00 2.93
N PRO A 143 -8.90 -2.22 4.25
CA PRO A 143 -7.74 -2.51 5.08
C PRO A 143 -7.19 -3.90 4.71
N ILE A 144 -5.88 -4.01 4.71
CA ILE A 144 -5.14 -5.24 4.48
C ILE A 144 -4.41 -5.58 5.77
N GLN A 145 -4.47 -6.84 6.17
CA GLN A 145 -3.66 -7.27 7.30
C GLN A 145 -2.18 -7.05 6.97
N GLU A 146 -1.46 -6.36 7.84
CA GLU A 146 -0.06 -5.99 7.59
C GLU A 146 0.77 -7.21 7.18
N PHE A 147 1.51 -7.07 6.08
CA PHE A 147 2.37 -8.07 5.43
C PHE A 147 1.67 -9.21 4.65
N ASP A 148 0.34 -9.34 4.72
CA ASP A 148 -0.37 -10.45 4.05
C ASP A 148 -0.57 -10.23 2.54
N GLY A 149 -0.49 -8.98 2.09
CA GLY A 149 -0.68 -8.61 0.69
C GLY A 149 -2.14 -8.64 0.23
N ILE A 150 -2.32 -8.51 -1.09
CA ILE A 150 -3.62 -8.19 -1.70
C ILE A 150 -4.20 -9.33 -2.55
N ASP A 151 -3.64 -10.53 -2.45
CA ASP A 151 -3.96 -11.66 -3.33
C ASP A 151 -5.41 -12.14 -3.17
N HIS A 152 -5.95 -12.03 -1.95
CA HIS A 152 -7.32 -12.40 -1.61
C HIS A 152 -8.38 -11.45 -2.21
N LEU A 153 -7.98 -10.25 -2.65
CA LEU A 153 -8.90 -9.29 -3.25
C LEU A 153 -9.37 -9.74 -4.64
N PRO A 154 -10.62 -9.42 -5.03
CA PRO A 154 -11.14 -9.81 -6.34
C PRO A 154 -10.44 -9.07 -7.48
N ASN A 155 -10.14 -9.79 -8.57
CA ASN A 155 -9.59 -9.19 -9.78
C ASN A 155 -10.59 -8.23 -10.47
N SER A 156 -11.89 -8.51 -10.37
CA SER A 156 -12.93 -7.70 -11.02
C SER A 156 -13.17 -6.38 -10.27
N ILE A 157 -13.14 -5.26 -10.97
CA ILE A 157 -13.34 -3.94 -10.36
C ILE A 157 -14.75 -3.74 -9.79
N SER A 158 -15.78 -4.35 -10.39
CA SER A 158 -17.14 -4.30 -9.88
C SER A 158 -17.26 -5.06 -8.55
N LYS A 159 -16.62 -6.23 -8.43
CA LYS A 159 -16.51 -6.98 -7.18
C LYS A 159 -15.67 -6.23 -6.15
N LEU A 160 -14.56 -5.61 -6.54
CA LEU A 160 -13.71 -4.84 -5.63
C LEU A 160 -14.47 -3.66 -5.01
N LYS A 161 -15.31 -2.96 -5.79
CA LYS A 161 -16.19 -1.89 -5.26
C LYS A 161 -17.19 -2.40 -4.23
N GLN A 162 -17.63 -3.64 -4.34
CA GLN A 162 -18.58 -4.28 -3.42
C GLN A 162 -17.88 -5.02 -2.27
N TYR A 163 -16.56 -5.19 -2.34
CA TYR A 163 -15.80 -5.95 -1.36
C TYR A 163 -16.00 -5.42 0.06
N SER A 164 -16.46 -6.28 0.96
CA SER A 164 -16.53 -6.01 2.38
C SER A 164 -15.64 -7.03 3.07
N THR A 165 -14.75 -6.57 3.94
CA THR A 165 -14.11 -7.46 4.91
C THR A 165 -15.22 -8.03 5.80
N THR A 166 -15.51 -9.32 5.65
CA THR A 166 -16.26 -10.04 6.69
C THR A 166 -15.38 -10.06 7.92
N GLY A 167 -15.83 -9.40 8.99
CA GLY A 167 -15.15 -9.38 10.28
C GLY A 167 -15.12 -10.73 10.96
#